data_AF-A0A1C5W630-F1
#
_entry.id   AF-A0A1C5W630-F1
#
_cell.length_a   1.000
_cell.length_b   1.000
_cell.length_c   1.000
_cell.angle_alpha   90.00
_cell.angle_beta   90.00
_cell.angle_gamma   90.00
#
_symmetry.space_group_name_H-M   'P 1'
#
loop_
_entity.id
_entity.type
_entity.pdbx_description
1 polymer ?
#
loop_
_entity_poly.entity_id
_entity_poly.type
_entity_poly.pdbx_seq_one_letter_code
_entity_poly.pdbx_strand_id
1 'polypeptide(L)'
;MISNVQIVWKSLRNALNFRSILYEHVYFGTLPVTVRRNAYGRQLGSFHTDAEVKGIGEVPMTFIRAPYIETADEQVQVLAHVDDRIVAVQYGAQIGLSFHPELDADNRIHEKFLELIAD
;
A
#
# COMPACT_ATOMS: atom_id res chain seq x y z
N MET A 1 12.32 22.70 1.59
CA MET A 1 11.08 21.93 1.78
C MET A 1 11.21 20.67 0.95
N ILE A 2 11.58 19.56 1.58
CA ILE A 2 11.76 18.28 0.87
C ILE A 2 10.37 17.65 0.86
N SER A 3 9.72 17.67 -0.30
CA SER A 3 8.42 17.05 -0.53
C SER A 3 8.59 15.53 -0.51
N ASN A 4 8.18 14.89 0.59
CA ASN A 4 8.21 13.44 0.74
C ASN A 4 7.05 12.81 -0.03
N VAL A 5 7.18 12.79 -1.36
CA VAL A 5 6.28 12.11 -2.29
C VAL A 5 6.80 10.66 -2.40
N GLN A 6 6.12 9.70 -1.77
CA GLN A 6 6.49 8.27 -1.80
C GLN A 6 5.30 7.45 -2.31
N ILE A 7 5.42 6.88 -3.51
CA ILE A 7 4.71 5.66 -3.89
C ILE A 7 5.62 4.52 -3.45
N VAL A 8 5.24 3.78 -2.40
CA VAL A 8 6.05 2.64 -1.95
C VAL A 8 5.76 1.44 -2.84
N TRP A 9 6.45 1.38 -3.97
CA TRP A 9 6.53 0.19 -4.82
C TRP A 9 7.95 -0.35 -4.70
N LYS A 10 8.17 -1.40 -3.90
CA LYS A 10 9.50 -2.01 -3.83
C LYS A 10 9.43 -3.53 -4.00
N SER A 11 9.90 -3.95 -5.17
CA SER A 11 10.30 -5.32 -5.49
C SER A 11 10.91 -6.03 -4.27
N LEU A 12 10.28 -7.14 -3.89
CA LEU A 12 10.52 -7.90 -2.66
C LEU A 12 11.85 -8.64 -2.63
N ARG A 13 12.95 -7.89 -2.60
CA ARG A 13 14.10 -8.30 -1.79
C ARG A 13 14.11 -7.59 -0.43
N ASN A 14 13.72 -6.31 -0.33
CA ASN A 14 13.92 -5.52 0.90
C ASN A 14 12.89 -4.38 1.13
N ALA A 15 11.68 -4.72 1.57
CA ALA A 15 10.69 -3.79 2.15
C ALA A 15 9.55 -4.59 2.80
N LEU A 16 8.86 -4.17 3.87
CA LEU A 16 8.93 -3.01 4.76
C LEU A 16 8.02 -3.40 5.93
N ASN A 17 8.51 -3.38 7.18
CA ASN A 17 7.61 -3.12 8.30
C ASN A 17 8.27 -2.73 9.63
N PHE A 18 7.66 -1.74 10.29
CA PHE A 18 8.09 -1.13 11.53
C PHE A 18 7.78 -1.97 12.76
N ARG A 19 8.81 -2.11 13.60
CA ARG A 19 8.83 -2.64 14.96
C ARG A 19 8.54 -4.15 15.13
N SER A 20 9.62 -4.95 15.11
CA SER A 20 9.83 -6.05 16.08
C SER A 20 11.23 -6.66 15.98
N ILE A 21 12.03 -6.39 17.02
CA ILE A 21 12.92 -7.29 17.78
C ILE A 21 13.32 -8.59 17.04
N LEU A 22 14.54 -8.60 16.48
CA LEU A 22 15.54 -9.69 16.43
C LEU A 22 16.48 -9.65 15.22
N TYR A 23 16.27 -8.77 14.24
CA TYR A 23 17.27 -8.39 13.24
C TYR A 23 17.09 -6.91 12.90
N GLU A 24 18.15 -6.09 12.96
CA GLU A 24 18.10 -4.66 12.64
C GLU A 24 17.89 -4.44 11.14
N HIS A 25 16.64 -4.55 10.68
CA HIS A 25 16.24 -3.96 9.43
C HIS A 25 15.89 -2.48 9.66
N VAL A 26 16.67 -1.60 9.04
CA VAL A 26 16.43 -0.16 9.04
C VAL A 26 15.45 0.19 7.92
N TYR A 27 14.48 1.04 8.23
CA TYR A 27 13.45 1.53 7.33
C TYR A 27 13.26 3.05 7.54
N PHE A 28 12.61 3.75 6.60
CA PHE A 28 12.42 5.21 6.71
C PHE A 28 11.40 5.63 7.78
N GLY A 29 10.24 5.00 7.87
CA GLY A 29 9.31 5.19 8.99
C GLY A 29 8.35 6.35 8.88
N THR A 30 8.00 6.71 7.66
CA THR A 30 7.15 7.87 7.36
C THR A 30 5.66 7.53 7.27
N LEU A 31 5.29 6.23 7.22
CA LEU A 31 3.92 5.73 7.16
C LEU A 31 3.64 4.87 8.41
N PRO A 32 2.77 5.32 9.35
CA PRO A 32 2.56 4.65 10.63
C PRO A 32 1.60 3.45 10.50
N VAL A 33 2.13 2.36 9.94
CA VAL A 33 1.41 1.10 9.71
C VAL A 33 2.28 -0.11 10.07
N THR A 34 1.60 -1.22 10.35
CA THR A 34 2.18 -2.56 10.44
C THR A 34 1.76 -3.37 9.22
N VAL A 35 2.72 -3.82 8.42
CA VAL A 35 2.69 -4.65 7.22
C VAL A 35 3.17 -6.08 7.47
N ARG A 36 2.46 -7.08 6.95
CA ARG A 36 2.90 -8.48 6.89
C ARG A 36 3.36 -8.84 5.48
N ARG A 37 4.61 -9.31 5.34
CA ARG A 37 5.23 -9.65 4.04
C ARG A 37 4.76 -11.02 3.51
N ASN A 38 4.61 -11.14 2.19
CA ASN A 38 4.29 -12.40 1.47
C ASN A 38 3.10 -13.18 2.08
N ALA A 39 2.09 -12.46 2.55
CA ALA A 39 1.16 -12.99 3.54
C ALA A 39 -0.11 -13.60 2.94
N TYR A 40 -0.28 -13.54 1.61
CA TYR A 40 -1.31 -14.27 0.88
C TYR A 40 -0.98 -15.77 0.65
N GLY A 41 0.24 -16.21 1.00
CA GLY A 41 0.67 -17.60 0.86
C GLY A 41 1.15 -17.96 -0.55
N ARG A 42 1.72 -19.17 -0.72
CA ARG A 42 2.39 -19.57 -1.97
C ARG A 42 1.43 -19.79 -3.15
N GLN A 43 0.21 -20.26 -2.87
CA GLN A 43 -0.79 -20.56 -3.91
C GLN A 43 -1.43 -19.28 -4.47
N LEU A 44 -1.67 -18.29 -3.63
CA LEU A 44 -2.19 -16.96 -4.02
C LEU A 44 -1.05 -15.95 -4.17
N GLY A 45 0.14 -16.44 -4.50
CA GLY A 45 1.34 -15.63 -4.63
C GLY A 45 1.20 -14.53 -5.68
N SER A 46 0.25 -14.63 -6.60
CA SER A 46 -0.23 -13.53 -7.44
C SER A 46 -1.72 -13.72 -7.68
N PHE A 47 -2.50 -12.64 -7.65
CA PHE A 47 -3.93 -12.67 -7.98
C PHE A 47 -4.40 -11.29 -8.44
N HIS A 48 -5.62 -11.23 -8.97
CA HIS A 48 -6.26 -10.02 -9.46
C HIS A 48 -7.70 -9.98 -8.93
N THR A 49 -8.17 -8.79 -8.58
CA THR A 49 -9.57 -8.54 -8.18
C THR A 49 -9.94 -7.10 -8.46
N ASP A 50 -11.23 -6.84 -8.66
CA ASP A 50 -11.79 -5.50 -8.58
C ASP A 50 -12.24 -5.25 -7.13
N ALA A 51 -12.00 -4.05 -6.59
CA ALA A 51 -12.47 -3.67 -5.27
C ALA A 51 -12.60 -2.15 -5.12
N GLU A 52 -13.46 -1.73 -4.18
CA GLU A 52 -13.73 -0.33 -3.87
C GLU A 52 -12.51 0.35 -3.21
N VAL A 53 -12.12 1.51 -3.74
CA VAL A 53 -11.18 2.44 -3.12
C VAL A 53 -11.90 3.71 -2.72
N LYS A 54 -11.87 4.03 -1.42
CA LYS A 54 -12.51 5.22 -0.86
C LYS A 54 -12.07 6.49 -1.58
N GLY A 55 -13.03 7.22 -2.13
CA GLY A 55 -12.80 8.48 -2.86
C GLY A 55 -12.42 8.30 -4.33
N ILE A 56 -12.41 7.07 -4.85
CA ILE A 56 -12.15 6.76 -6.26
C ILE A 56 -13.27 5.89 -6.86
N GLY A 57 -13.79 4.94 -6.08
CA GLY A 57 -14.72 3.91 -6.56
C GLY A 57 -14.02 2.56 -6.77
N GLU A 58 -14.73 1.64 -7.40
CA GLU A 58 -14.22 0.31 -7.76
C GLU A 58 -13.14 0.40 -8.83
N VAL A 59 -12.00 -0.26 -8.59
CA VAL A 59 -10.83 -0.28 -9.47
C VAL A 59 -10.22 -1.69 -9.56
N PRO A 60 -9.56 -2.03 -10.67
CA PRO A 60 -8.76 -3.24 -10.77
C PRO A 60 -7.53 -3.20 -9.84
N MET A 61 -7.20 -4.33 -9.25
CA MET A 61 -6.07 -4.49 -8.34
C MET A 61 -5.27 -5.74 -8.68
N THR A 62 -4.10 -5.55 -9.29
CA THR A 62 -3.13 -6.63 -9.54
C THR A 62 -2.16 -6.81 -8.38
N PHE A 63 -2.17 -7.99 -7.73
CA PHE A 63 -1.28 -8.34 -6.61
C PHE A 63 -0.19 -9.32 -7.05
N ILE A 64 1.09 -9.01 -6.79
CA ILE A 64 2.23 -9.91 -7.05
C ILE A 64 3.09 -10.03 -5.80
N ARG A 65 3.05 -11.22 -5.20
CA ARG A 65 3.67 -11.60 -3.91
C ARG A 65 3.39 -10.57 -2.82
N ALA A 66 2.18 -10.01 -2.86
CA ALA A 66 1.85 -8.82 -2.12
C ALA A 66 2.02 -9.00 -0.59
N PRO A 67 2.47 -7.95 0.11
CA PRO A 67 2.21 -7.83 1.53
C PRO A 67 0.74 -7.46 1.78
N TYR A 68 0.32 -7.39 3.04
CA TYR A 68 -0.88 -6.63 3.42
C TYR A 68 -0.59 -5.79 4.67
N ILE A 69 -1.42 -4.80 4.93
CA ILE A 69 -1.36 -3.98 6.15
C ILE A 69 -2.18 -4.67 7.24
N GLU A 70 -1.49 -5.10 8.30
CA GLU A 70 -2.03 -5.75 9.49
C GLU A 70 -2.66 -4.74 10.47
N THR A 71 -2.00 -3.61 10.69
CA THR A 71 -2.56 -2.51 11.50
C THR A 71 -2.20 -1.16 10.90
N ALA A 72 -3.04 -0.16 11.16
CA ALA A 72 -2.79 1.23 10.81
C ALA A 72 -3.13 2.09 12.03
N ASP A 73 -2.30 3.08 12.33
CA ASP A 73 -2.58 4.02 13.43
C ASP A 73 -3.83 4.87 13.12
N GLU A 74 -4.45 5.45 14.15
CA GLU A 74 -5.73 6.18 14.03
C GLU A 74 -5.71 7.34 13.01
N GLN A 75 -4.55 7.96 12.84
CA GLN A 75 -4.31 9.06 11.90
C GLN A 75 -4.14 8.61 10.43
N VAL A 76 -4.04 7.29 10.20
CA VAL A 76 -3.92 6.72 8.85
C VAL A 76 -5.31 6.42 8.32
N GLN A 77 -5.64 7.01 7.18
CA GLN A 77 -6.89 6.72 6.51
C GLN A 77 -6.77 5.41 5.74
N VAL A 78 -7.58 4.42 6.10
CA VAL A 78 -7.75 3.23 5.26
C VAL A 78 -8.60 3.57 4.03
N LEU A 79 -8.09 3.20 2.86
CA LEU A 79 -8.73 3.45 1.57
C LEU A 79 -9.42 2.22 1.00
N ALA A 80 -8.87 1.03 1.18
CA ALA A 80 -9.44 -0.20 0.63
C ALA A 80 -9.11 -1.46 1.44
N HIS A 81 -10.02 -2.43 1.37
CA HIS A 81 -9.84 -3.78 1.90
C HIS A 81 -10.07 -4.84 0.81
N VAL A 82 -9.34 -5.94 0.90
CA VAL A 82 -9.56 -7.18 0.14
C VAL A 82 -9.40 -8.35 1.10
N ASP A 83 -10.34 -9.30 1.12
CA ASP A 83 -10.34 -10.45 2.04
C ASP A 83 -10.08 -10.06 3.51
N ASP A 84 -10.78 -9.03 4.00
CA ASP A 84 -10.65 -8.44 5.34
C ASP A 84 -9.25 -7.88 5.67
N ARG A 85 -8.42 -7.67 4.66
CA ARG A 85 -7.07 -7.11 4.82
C ARG A 85 -7.00 -5.71 4.24
N ILE A 86 -6.32 -4.82 4.96
CA ILE A 86 -6.06 -3.47 4.47
C ILE A 86 -5.04 -3.57 3.31
N VAL A 87 -5.42 -3.05 2.14
CA VAL A 87 -4.57 -3.08 0.93
C VAL A 87 -4.24 -1.70 0.39
N ALA A 88 -4.93 -0.66 0.84
CA ALA A 88 -4.60 0.73 0.52
C ALA A 88 -4.82 1.65 1.72
N VAL A 89 -3.89 2.57 1.94
CA VAL A 89 -3.93 3.59 3.00
C VAL A 89 -3.41 4.94 2.51
N GLN A 90 -3.80 6.00 3.20
CA GLN A 90 -3.27 7.34 3.03
C GLN A 90 -2.83 7.92 4.38
N TYR A 91 -1.68 8.62 4.37
CA TYR A 91 -1.19 9.39 5.51
C TYR A 91 -0.53 10.68 5.04
N GLY A 92 -1.19 11.82 5.28
CA GLY A 92 -0.82 13.10 4.67
C GLY A 92 -0.80 12.98 3.14
N ALA A 93 0.31 13.36 2.51
CA ALA A 93 0.56 13.25 1.07
C ALA A 93 1.17 11.91 0.62
N GLN A 94 1.12 10.87 1.47
CA GLN A 94 1.62 9.53 1.14
C GLN A 94 0.45 8.57 0.89
N ILE A 95 0.57 7.75 -0.15
CA ILE A 95 -0.33 6.62 -0.42
C ILE A 95 0.48 5.32 -0.33
N GLY A 96 -0.01 4.38 0.47
CA GLY A 96 0.54 3.02 0.56
C GLY A 96 -0.40 2.01 -0.07
N LEU A 97 0.11 1.20 -1.00
CA LEU A 97 -0.67 0.18 -1.73
C LEU A 97 -0.01 -1.20 -1.60
N SER A 98 -0.84 -2.24 -1.55
CA SER A 98 -0.40 -3.65 -1.58
C SER A 98 -0.49 -4.27 -2.99
N PHE A 99 -1.06 -3.54 -3.95
CA PHE A 99 -1.23 -3.95 -5.35
C PHE A 99 -0.53 -2.97 -6.29
N HIS A 100 -0.62 -3.24 -7.58
CA HIS A 100 0.20 -2.65 -8.63
C HIS A 100 -0.67 -1.91 -9.64
N PRO A 101 -1.14 -0.69 -9.30
CA PRO A 101 -2.07 0.06 -10.16
C PRO A 101 -1.49 0.37 -11.55
N GLU A 102 -0.16 0.40 -11.69
CA GLU A 102 0.52 0.65 -12.96
C GLU A 102 0.54 -0.56 -13.91
N LEU A 103 0.15 -1.74 -13.43
CA LEU A 103 -0.05 -2.93 -14.27
C LEU A 103 -1.48 -3.01 -14.81
N ASP A 104 -2.37 -2.14 -14.35
CA ASP A 104 -3.77 -2.06 -14.75
C ASP A 104 -3.97 -0.83 -15.67
N ALA A 105 -5.02 -0.83 -16.49
CA ALA A 105 -5.29 0.27 -17.42
C ALA A 105 -5.95 1.50 -16.77
N ASP A 106 -6.20 1.46 -15.46
CA ASP A 106 -6.92 2.47 -14.70
C ASP A 106 -5.97 3.44 -14.00
N ASN A 107 -6.01 4.71 -14.42
CA ASN A 107 -5.10 5.73 -13.91
C ASN A 107 -5.64 6.49 -12.68
N ARG A 108 -6.87 6.22 -12.21
CA ARG A 108 -7.51 7.04 -11.17
C ARG A 108 -6.74 7.08 -9.85
N ILE A 109 -6.01 6.01 -9.52
CA ILE A 109 -5.11 5.99 -8.34
C ILE A 109 -3.92 6.95 -8.53
N HIS A 110 -3.35 7.00 -9.72
CA HIS A 110 -2.27 7.93 -10.05
C HIS A 110 -2.78 9.37 -10.04
N GLU A 111 -3.97 9.62 -10.59
CA GLU A 111 -4.65 10.92 -10.54
C GLU A 111 -4.87 11.36 -9.09
N LYS A 112 -5.41 10.47 -8.24
CA LYS A 112 -5.62 10.73 -6.82
C LYS A 112 -4.32 11.14 -6.11
N PHE A 113 -3.22 10.48 -6.44
CA PHE A 113 -1.92 10.82 -5.88
C PHE A 113 -1.44 12.21 -6.29
N LEU A 114 -1.63 12.60 -7.55
CA LEU A 114 -1.26 13.93 -8.04
C LEU A 114 -2.09 15.03 -7.37
N GLU A 115 -3.37 14.80 -7.11
CA GLU A 115 -4.22 15.72 -6.35
C GLU A 115 -3.65 16.04 -4.96
N LEU A 116 -3.06 15.05 -4.26
CA LEU A 116 -2.49 15.25 -2.93
C LEU A 116 -1.24 16.15 -2.90
N ILE A 117 -0.64 16.42 -4.05
CA ILE A 117 0.60 17.21 -4.19
C ILE A 117 0.30 18.61 -4.72
N ALA A 118 -0.88 18.79 -5.35
CA ALA A 118 -1.30 20.07 -5.89
C ALA A 118 -1.79 21.07 -4.82
N ASP A 119 -2.06 20.58 -3.60
CA ASP A 119 -2.40 21.35 -2.41
C ASP A 119 -1.17 21.71 -1.55
#